data_AF-A0A835QGS7-F1
#
_entry.id   AF-A0A835QGS7-F1
#
_cell.length_a   1.000
_cell.length_b   1.000
_cell.length_c   1.000
_cell.angle_alpha   90.00
_cell.angle_beta   90.00
_cell.angle_gamma   90.00
#
_symmetry.space_group_name_H-M   'P 1'
#
loop_
_entity.id
_entity.type
_entity.pdbx_description
1 polymer ?
#
loop_
_entity_poly.entity_id
_entity_poly.type
_entity_poly.pdbx_seq_one_letter_code
_entity_poly.pdbx_strand_id
1 'polypeptide(L)'
;MKPIPLLSVLLLFLFFVAAVSEGRSEWPELVGRSPEDAVKVIRNDKPTFKIQIVKYGQSVTQEFVLTRVRIFLDLEGKVAYPPRIG
;
A
#
# COMPACT_ATOMS: atom_id res chain seq x y z
N MET A 1 32.06 6.77 27.41
CA MET A 1 31.05 6.32 26.43
C MET A 1 31.44 6.94 25.10
N LYS A 2 31.71 6.14 24.05
CA LYS A 2 32.04 6.69 22.72
C LYS A 2 30.74 7.12 22.03
N PRO A 3 30.65 8.34 21.45
CA PRO A 3 29.43 8.77 20.77
C PRO A 3 29.14 7.83 19.61
N ILE A 4 27.88 7.43 19.47
CA ILE A 4 27.41 6.62 18.35
C ILE A 4 27.60 7.46 17.08
N PRO A 5 28.27 6.94 16.03
CA PRO A 5 28.54 7.73 14.83
C PRO A 5 27.23 8.02 14.09
N LEU A 6 27.13 9.23 13.51
CA LEU A 6 25.95 9.69 12.77
C LEU A 6 25.54 8.72 11.65
N LEU A 7 26.52 8.05 11.03
CA LEU A 7 26.28 7.02 10.02
C LEU A 7 25.53 5.80 10.58
N SER A 8 25.81 5.40 11.83
CA SER A 8 25.08 4.33 12.49
C SER A 8 23.65 4.74 12.85
N VAL A 9 23.41 6.00 13.22
CA VAL A 9 22.05 6.52 13.47
C VAL A 9 21.24 6.59 12.18
N LEU A 10 21.86 7.08 11.09
CA LEU A 10 21.23 7.13 9.77
C LEU A 10 20.92 5.73 9.24
N LEU A 11 21.85 4.79 9.41
CA LEU A 11 21.65 3.40 9.00
C LEU A 11 20.52 2.74 9.83
N LEU A 12 20.50 2.95 11.15
CA LEU A 12 19.43 2.45 12.01
C LEU A 12 18.06 3.04 11.63
N PHE A 13 18.02 4.33 11.29
CA PHE A 13 16.81 5.00 10.82
C PHE A 13 16.34 4.43 9.48
N LEU A 14 17.25 4.19 8.53
CA LEU A 14 16.92 3.57 7.24
C LEU A 14 16.39 2.14 7.42
N PHE A 15 17.02 1.34 8.27
CA PHE A 15 16.54 -0.01 8.58
C PHE A 15 15.18 0.00 9.29
N PHE A 16 14.99 0.92 10.25
CA PHE A 16 13.72 1.06 10.95
C PHE A 16 12.58 1.46 10.00
N VAL A 17 12.82 2.42 9.11
CA VAL A 17 11.84 2.84 8.09
C VAL A 17 11.51 1.69 7.12
N ALA A 18 12.49 0.90 6.70
CA ALA A 18 12.27 -0.26 5.85
C ALA A 18 11.41 -1.34 6.53
N ALA A 19 11.65 -1.63 7.81
CA ALA A 19 10.90 -2.66 8.54
C ALA A 19 9.41 -2.31 8.72
N VAL A 20 9.07 -1.01 8.88
CA VAL A 20 7.68 -0.55 9.03
C VAL A 20 6.87 -0.76 7.74
N SER A 21 7.50 -0.69 6.55
CA SER A 21 6.80 -0.91 5.28
C SER A 21 6.56 -2.39 4.96
N GLU A 22 7.34 -3.31 5.55
CA GLU A 22 7.20 -4.74 5.32
C GLU A 22 5.90 -5.31 5.92
N GLY A 23 5.44 -4.80 7.07
CA GLY A 23 4.27 -5.32 7.78
C GLY A 23 2.91 -4.90 7.22
N ARG A 24 2.85 -3.91 6.33
CA ARG A 24 1.57 -3.39 5.84
C ARG A 24 0.93 -4.31 4.80
N SER A 25 -0.29 -4.76 5.08
CA SER A 25 -1.09 -5.64 4.19
C SER A 25 -2.43 -5.04 3.76
N GLU A 26 -2.86 -3.95 4.39
CA GLU A 26 -4.11 -3.25 4.12
C GLU A 26 -4.00 -1.72 4.29
N TRP A 27 -4.94 -1.00 3.65
CA TRP A 27 -5.02 0.46 3.63
C TRP A 27 -6.43 0.98 3.95
N PRO A 28 -6.93 0.81 5.18
CA PRO A 28 -8.29 1.21 5.55
C PRO A 28 -8.56 2.71 5.41
N GLU A 29 -7.54 3.56 5.54
CA GLU A 29 -7.64 5.01 5.44
C GLU A 29 -7.92 5.54 4.02
N LEU A 30 -7.86 4.67 3.01
CA LEU A 30 -8.11 5.00 1.62
C LEU A 30 -9.59 4.88 1.22
N VAL A 31 -10.44 4.27 2.04
CA VAL A 31 -11.88 4.19 1.79
C VAL A 31 -12.47 5.60 1.60
N GLY A 32 -13.29 5.76 0.56
CA GLY A 32 -13.89 7.04 0.18
C GLY A 32 -12.96 8.02 -0.55
N ARG A 33 -11.67 7.70 -0.74
CA ARG A 33 -10.75 8.54 -1.52
C ARG A 33 -10.84 8.28 -3.02
N SER A 34 -10.18 9.14 -3.79
CA SER A 34 -10.01 8.96 -5.23
C SER A 34 -9.08 7.77 -5.54
N PRO A 35 -9.27 7.08 -6.68
CA PRO A 35 -8.35 6.03 -7.11
C PRO A 35 -6.92 6.55 -7.29
N GLU A 36 -6.74 7.78 -7.75
CA GLU A 36 -5.42 8.39 -7.98
C GLU A 36 -4.65 8.57 -6.67
N ASP A 37 -5.32 9.05 -5.62
CA ASP A 37 -4.70 9.20 -4.31
C ASP A 37 -4.38 7.85 -3.68
N ALA A 38 -5.27 6.87 -3.82
CA ALA A 38 -5.05 5.52 -3.35
C ALA A 38 -3.85 4.86 -4.04
N VAL A 39 -3.72 5.00 -5.37
CA VAL A 39 -2.58 4.49 -6.14
C VAL A 39 -1.28 5.10 -5.62
N LYS A 40 -1.22 6.40 -5.37
CA LYS A 40 0.00 7.07 -4.86
C LYS A 40 0.44 6.51 -3.51
N VAL A 41 -0.49 6.37 -2.57
CA VAL A 41 -0.18 5.84 -1.23
C VAL A 41 0.32 4.39 -1.31
N ILE A 42 -0.41 3.52 -2.01
CA ILE A 42 -0.04 2.10 -2.12
C ILE A 42 1.29 1.94 -2.90
N ARG A 43 1.56 2.80 -3.89
CA ARG A 43 2.82 2.78 -4.64
C ARG A 43 4.02 3.16 -3.78
N ASN A 44 3.86 4.13 -2.87
CA ASN A 44 4.91 4.49 -1.92
C ASN A 44 5.22 3.35 -0.95
N ASP A 45 4.19 2.65 -0.49
CA ASP A 45 4.35 1.55 0.47
C ASP A 45 4.84 0.25 -0.18
N LYS A 46 4.34 -0.06 -1.39
CA LYS A 46 4.63 -1.29 -2.16
C LYS A 46 4.99 -0.94 -3.61
N PRO A 47 6.20 -0.40 -3.86
CA PRO A 47 6.57 0.14 -5.18
C PRO A 47 6.50 -0.88 -6.31
N THR A 48 6.81 -2.15 -6.01
CA THR A 48 6.88 -3.24 -6.99
C THR A 48 5.54 -3.96 -7.22
N PHE A 49 4.50 -3.69 -6.43
CA PHE A 49 3.26 -4.48 -6.48
C PHE A 49 2.38 -4.08 -7.67
N LYS A 50 1.69 -5.04 -8.28
CA LYS A 50 0.68 -4.73 -9.28
C LYS A 50 -0.52 -4.07 -8.59
N ILE A 51 -0.85 -2.84 -8.99
CA ILE A 51 -2.09 -2.19 -8.54
C ILE A 51 -3.13 -2.35 -9.66
N GLN A 52 -4.31 -2.83 -9.31
CA GLN A 52 -5.43 -2.98 -10.24
C GLN A 52 -6.62 -2.18 -9.72
N ILE A 53 -7.10 -1.23 -10.51
CA ILE A 53 -8.36 -0.54 -10.25
C ILE A 53 -9.49 -1.40 -10.83
N VAL A 54 -10.49 -1.68 -10.01
CA VAL A 54 -11.67 -2.47 -10.37
C VAL A 54 -12.88 -1.56 -10.25
N LYS A 55 -13.52 -1.24 -11.37
CA LYS A 55 -14.72 -0.40 -11.37
C LYS A 55 -15.90 -1.15 -10.75
N TYR A 56 -16.87 -0.40 -10.25
CA TYR A 56 -18.11 -0.97 -9.74
C TYR A 56 -18.74 -1.95 -10.76
N GLY A 57 -19.21 -3.10 -10.27
CA GLY A 57 -19.84 -4.14 -11.08
C GLY A 57 -18.88 -5.02 -11.88
N GLN A 58 -17.58 -4.72 -11.91
CA GLN A 58 -16.61 -5.61 -12.57
C GLN A 58 -16.31 -6.84 -11.70
N SER A 59 -16.44 -8.01 -12.30
CA SER A 59 -16.00 -9.26 -11.69
C SER A 59 -14.51 -9.46 -11.86
N VAL A 60 -13.88 -10.07 -10.87
CA VAL A 60 -12.47 -10.44 -10.90
C VAL A 60 -12.31 -11.91 -10.53
N THR A 61 -11.22 -12.49 -10.97
CA THR A 61 -10.83 -13.84 -10.59
C THR A 61 -10.44 -13.89 -9.10
N GLN A 62 -10.74 -14.99 -8.42
CA GLN A 62 -10.61 -15.12 -6.96
C GLN A 62 -9.23 -15.64 -6.51
N GLU A 63 -8.22 -15.73 -7.39
CA GLU A 63 -6.89 -16.12 -6.95
C GLU A 63 -6.27 -15.05 -6.05
N PHE A 64 -5.51 -15.52 -5.06
CA PHE A 64 -4.78 -14.66 -4.14
C PHE A 64 -3.34 -14.46 -4.63
N VAL A 65 -2.95 -13.21 -4.90
CA VAL A 65 -1.63 -12.84 -5.40
C VAL A 65 -0.93 -11.92 -4.40
N LEU A 66 0.14 -12.43 -3.78
CA LEU A 66 0.91 -11.72 -2.74
C LEU A 66 1.55 -10.41 -3.19
N THR A 67 1.68 -10.20 -4.51
CA THR A 67 2.30 -9.01 -5.11
C THR A 67 1.29 -8.11 -5.81
N ARG A 68 0.01 -8.22 -5.46
CA ARG A 68 -1.08 -7.42 -6.04
C ARG A 68 -1.86 -6.71 -4.95
N VAL A 69 -2.36 -5.53 -5.27
CA VAL A 69 -3.40 -4.83 -4.51
C VAL A 69 -4.51 -4.44 -5.48
N ARG A 70 -5.76 -4.79 -5.16
CA ARG A 70 -6.94 -4.37 -5.90
C ARG A 70 -7.63 -3.20 -5.18
N ILE A 71 -7.93 -2.16 -5.93
CA ILE A 71 -8.70 -0.99 -5.48
C ILE A 71 -10.09 -1.12 -6.12
N PHE A 72 -11.09 -1.48 -5.31
CA PHE A 72 -12.47 -1.58 -5.76
C PHE A 72 -13.15 -0.23 -5.63
N LEU A 73 -13.83 0.21 -6.69
CA LEU A 73 -14.57 1.46 -6.70
C LEU A 73 -16.06 1.25 -6.46
N ASP A 74 -16.67 2.20 -5.79
CA ASP A 74 -18.12 2.31 -5.65
C ASP A 74 -18.76 2.98 -6.88
N LEU A 75 -20.07 3.22 -6.80
CA LEU A 75 -20.86 3.88 -7.84
C LEU A 75 -20.44 5.34 -8.09
N GLU A 76 -19.85 6.01 -7.10
CA GLU A 76 -19.34 7.38 -7.22
C GLU A 76 -17.90 7.43 -7.75
N GLY A 77 -17.28 6.26 -7.98
CA GLY A 77 -15.90 6.15 -8.43
C GLY A 77 -14.88 6.33 -7.32
N LYS A 78 -15.28 6.25 -6.05
CA LYS A 78 -14.40 6.30 -4.88
C LYS A 78 -14.05 4.90 -4.40
N VAL A 79 -12.99 4.77 -3.61
CA VAL A 79 -12.59 3.48 -3.02
C VAL A 79 -13.69 2.95 -2.10
N ALA A 80 -14.28 1.81 -2.45
CA ALA A 80 -15.41 1.21 -1.73
C ALA A 80 -14.98 0.43 -0.47
N TYR A 81 -13.83 -0.25 -0.54
CA TYR A 81 -13.34 -1.14 0.51
C TYR A 81 -11.85 -0.89 0.77
N PRO A 82 -11.34 -1.20 1.97
CA PRO A 82 -9.91 -1.17 2.24
C PRO A 82 -9.14 -1.97 1.17
N PRO A 83 -8.25 -1.32 0.39
CA PRO A 83 -7.33 -2.05 -0.46
C PRO A 83 -6.48 -2.98 0.39
N ARG A 84 -6.21 -4.17 -0.11
CA ARG A 84 -5.43 -5.20 0.58
C ARG A 84 -4.59 -5.99 -0.40
N ILE A 85 -3.53 -6.60 0.11
CA ILE A 85 -2.73 -7.55 -0.66
C ILE A 85 -3.60 -8.74 -1.06
N GLY A 86 -3.57 -9.12 -2.34
CA GLY A 86 -4.33 -10.25 -2.88
C GLY A 86 -4.64 -10.16 -4.37
#